data_AF-A0A9W6DEK8-F1
#
_entry.id   AF-A0A9W6DEK8-F1
#
_cell.length_a   1.000
_cell.length_b   1.000
_cell.length_c   1.000
_cell.angle_alpha   90.00
_cell.angle_beta   90.00
_cell.angle_gamma   90.00
#
_symmetry.space_group_name_H-M   'P 1'
#
loop_
_entity.id
_entity.type
_entity.pdbx_description
1 polymer ?
#
loop_
_entity_poly.entity_id
_entity_poly.type
_entity_poly.pdbx_seq_one_letter_code
_entity_poly.pdbx_strand_id
1 'polypeptide(L)'
;MDFTKEKFKHLDQFFTKNPDICLRSMNLLDEKEVSTLCFDRLKKHKDELMNLLKAWQRLLKILPESQNEVTIIKNLLNKNLHSAVQIASIPKKHFLKEYGHLFNDLEEANTMYQNAQMVRSQIAVKYMRLKQNQEPHIKATRFRQQI
;
A
#
# COMPACT_ATOMS: atom_id res chain seq x y z
N MET A 1 11.83 4.26 -4.30
CA MET A 1 12.09 4.30 -2.85
C MET A 1 12.96 3.09 -2.56
N ASP A 2 14.15 3.25 -2.00
CA ASP A 2 15.06 2.11 -1.78
C ASP A 2 14.78 1.47 -0.41
N PHE A 3 14.62 0.14 -0.36
CA PHE A 3 14.28 -0.63 0.85
C PHE A 3 15.47 -1.50 1.24
N THR A 4 16.40 -0.93 2.00
CA THR A 4 17.61 -1.63 2.46
C THR A 4 17.36 -2.47 3.71
N LYS A 5 18.25 -3.44 3.99
CA LYS A 5 18.20 -4.30 5.19
C LYS A 5 18.12 -3.51 6.50
N GLU A 6 18.80 -2.36 6.59
CA GLU A 6 18.77 -1.49 7.77
C GLU A 6 17.38 -0.90 8.04
N LYS A 7 16.59 -0.63 7.00
CA LYS A 7 15.23 -0.09 7.16
C LYS A 7 14.28 -1.09 7.80
N PHE A 8 14.48 -2.39 7.56
CA PHE A 8 13.72 -3.42 8.26
C PHE A 8 14.08 -3.54 9.74
N LYS A 9 15.31 -3.20 10.14
CA LYS A 9 15.68 -3.15 11.57
C LYS A 9 14.87 -2.09 12.32
N HIS A 10 14.71 -0.90 11.75
CA HIS A 10 13.86 0.15 12.34
C HIS A 10 12.39 -0.24 12.34
N LEU A 11 11.93 -0.96 11.32
CA LEU A 11 10.57 -1.49 11.25
C LEU A 11 10.30 -2.53 12.34
N ASP A 12 11.24 -3.46 12.57
CA ASP A 12 11.12 -4.49 13.60
C ASP A 12 11.13 -3.87 15.01
N GLN A 13 11.97 -2.84 15.22
CA GLN A 13 11.95 -2.04 16.44
C GLN A 13 10.60 -1.32 16.64
N PHE A 14 10.04 -0.77 15.56
CA PHE A 14 8.75 -0.09 15.60
C PHE A 14 7.61 -1.04 15.99
N PHE A 15 7.52 -2.22 15.37
CA PHE A 15 6.50 -3.22 15.74
C PHE A 15 6.67 -3.72 17.19
N THR A 16 7.91 -3.87 17.66
CA THR A 16 8.18 -4.21 19.07
C THR A 16 7.63 -3.15 20.04
N LYS A 17 7.63 -1.87 19.64
CA LYS A 17 7.13 -0.75 20.45
C LYS A 17 5.63 -0.49 20.29
N ASN A 18 5.00 -1.08 19.28
CA ASN A 18 3.59 -0.91 18.98
C ASN A 18 2.97 -2.31 18.71
N PRO A 19 2.93 -3.21 19.72
CA PRO A 19 2.53 -4.61 19.51
C PRO A 19 1.07 -4.77 19.06
N ASP A 20 0.19 -3.86 19.48
CA ASP A 20 -1.25 -3.92 19.18
C ASP A 20 -1.64 -3.24 17.86
N ILE A 21 -0.65 -2.78 17.07
CA ILE A 21 -0.92 -2.06 15.83
C ILE A 21 -1.51 -2.99 14.76
N CYS A 22 -2.71 -2.68 14.30
CA CYS A 22 -3.29 -3.33 13.13
C CYS A 22 -3.17 -2.43 11.89
N LEU A 23 -2.11 -2.64 11.09
CA LEU A 23 -1.89 -1.85 9.87
C LEU A 23 -2.94 -2.08 8.77
N ARG A 24 -3.73 -3.16 8.83
CA ARG A 24 -4.82 -3.40 7.88
C ARG A 24 -5.95 -2.37 8.04
N SER A 25 -6.26 -1.97 9.27
CA SER A 25 -7.38 -1.07 9.59
C SER A 25 -6.97 0.38 9.91
N MET A 26 -5.77 0.59 10.44
CA MET A 26 -5.31 1.92 10.87
C MET A 26 -5.26 2.95 9.72
N ASN A 27 -5.63 4.20 9.98
CA ASN A 27 -5.50 5.29 9.03
C ASN A 27 -4.16 6.04 9.17
N LEU A 28 -3.13 5.61 8.43
CA LEU A 28 -1.82 6.26 8.39
C LEU A 28 -1.81 7.65 7.71
N LEU A 29 -2.96 8.16 7.28
CA LEU A 29 -3.15 9.52 6.77
C LEU A 29 -3.79 10.45 7.81
N ASP A 30 -4.36 9.91 8.89
CA ASP A 30 -4.90 10.72 9.98
C ASP A 30 -3.77 11.04 10.98
N GLU A 31 -3.47 12.33 11.12
CA GLU A 31 -2.44 12.81 12.05
C GLU A 31 -2.77 12.45 13.50
N LYS A 32 -4.06 12.38 13.87
CA LYS A 32 -4.48 11.98 15.21
C LYS A 32 -4.12 10.53 15.47
N GLU A 33 -4.44 9.62 14.56
CA GLU A 33 -4.05 8.21 14.68
C GLU A 33 -2.53 8.04 14.64
N VAL A 34 -1.81 8.77 13.78
CA VAL A 34 -0.34 8.69 13.73
C VAL A 34 0.29 9.22 15.03
N SER A 35 -0.34 10.18 15.71
CA SER A 35 0.17 10.74 16.97
C SER A 35 0.14 9.76 18.14
N THR A 36 -0.68 8.71 18.08
CA THR A 36 -0.74 7.67 19.13
C THR A 36 0.39 6.64 19.02
N LEU A 37 1.13 6.63 17.90
CA LEU A 37 2.22 5.69 17.65
C LEU A 37 3.51 6.09 18.39
N CYS A 38 4.18 5.09 18.95
CA CYS A 38 5.47 5.27 19.61
C CYS A 38 6.62 5.24 18.60
N PHE A 39 7.26 6.40 18.40
CA PHE A 39 8.48 6.57 17.59
C PHE A 39 9.73 6.82 18.44
N ASP A 40 9.71 6.44 19.71
CA ASP A 40 10.85 6.68 20.61
C ASP A 40 12.14 6.06 20.08
N ARG A 41 13.23 6.83 20.10
CA ARG A 41 14.53 6.50 19.50
C ARG A 41 14.51 6.29 17.98
N LEU A 42 13.35 6.42 17.33
CA LEU A 42 13.16 6.37 15.87
C LEU A 42 12.77 7.73 15.27
N LYS A 43 12.66 8.79 16.08
CA LYS A 43 12.25 10.14 15.63
C LYS A 43 13.04 10.67 14.42
N LYS A 44 14.36 10.42 14.38
CA LYS A 44 15.23 10.81 13.26
C LYS A 44 14.89 10.09 11.94
N HIS A 45 14.28 8.90 12.01
CA HIS A 45 13.90 8.08 10.87
C HIS A 45 12.38 8.06 10.64
N LYS A 46 11.62 8.93 11.32
CA LYS A 46 10.16 8.91 11.30
C LYS A 46 9.59 8.98 9.89
N ASP A 47 10.09 9.89 9.06
CA ASP A 47 9.54 10.09 7.70
C ASP A 47 9.81 8.88 6.79
N GLU A 48 11.02 8.32 6.87
CA GLU A 48 11.38 7.11 6.13
C GLU A 48 10.57 5.90 6.58
N LEU A 49 10.39 5.74 7.90
CA LEU A 49 9.59 4.68 8.48
C LEU A 49 8.11 4.84 8.13
N MET A 50 7.57 6.06 8.13
CA MET A 50 6.20 6.32 7.70
C MET A 50 5.96 5.96 6.24
N ASN A 51 6.93 6.26 5.38
CA ASN A 51 6.91 5.85 3.98
C ASN A 51 6.89 4.32 3.83
N LEU A 52 7.70 3.62 4.62
CA LEU A 52 7.74 2.17 4.69
C LEU A 52 6.43 1.57 5.21
N LEU A 53 5.86 2.11 6.29
CA LEU A 53 4.57 1.67 6.86
C LEU A 53 3.42 1.86 5.87
N LYS A 54 3.39 2.99 5.14
CA LYS A 54 2.41 3.22 4.07
C LYS A 54 2.59 2.22 2.92
N ALA A 55 3.82 1.91 2.54
CA ALA A 55 4.10 0.88 1.54
C ALA A 55 3.64 -0.51 1.98
N TRP A 56 3.96 -0.88 3.22
CA TRP A 56 3.51 -2.10 3.87
C TRP A 56 1.99 -2.22 3.86
N GLN A 57 1.29 -1.18 4.32
CA GLN A 57 -0.18 -1.13 4.35
C GLN A 57 -0.79 -1.28 2.95
N ARG A 58 -0.20 -0.65 1.92
CA ARG A 58 -0.69 -0.81 0.54
C ARG A 58 -0.59 -2.25 0.05
N LEU A 59 0.44 -2.98 0.46
CA LEU A 59 0.61 -4.39 0.11
C LEU A 59 -0.35 -5.28 0.91
N LEU A 60 -0.53 -5.03 2.22
CA LEU A 60 -1.52 -5.74 3.04
C LEU A 60 -2.93 -5.69 2.41
N LYS A 61 -3.32 -4.54 1.84
CA LYS A 61 -4.66 -4.37 1.23
C LYS A 61 -4.91 -5.23 -0.01
N ILE A 62 -3.87 -5.73 -0.67
CA ILE A 62 -3.99 -6.57 -1.87
C ILE A 62 -3.52 -8.00 -1.65
N LEU A 63 -2.74 -8.25 -0.60
CA LEU A 63 -2.34 -9.59 -0.19
C LEU A 63 -3.53 -10.27 0.52
N PRO A 64 -3.95 -11.47 0.07
CA PRO A 64 -4.94 -12.26 0.81
C PRO A 64 -4.42 -12.58 2.21
N GLU A 65 -5.32 -12.81 3.16
CA GLU A 65 -4.93 -13.12 4.53
C GLU A 65 -4.19 -14.47 4.58
N SER A 66 -2.98 -14.49 5.14
CA SER A 66 -2.19 -15.71 5.26
C SER A 66 -1.29 -15.70 6.50
N GLN A 67 -0.71 -16.85 6.86
CA GLN A 67 0.13 -16.95 8.06
C GLN A 67 1.48 -16.21 7.92
N ASN A 68 1.95 -15.97 6.69
CA ASN A 68 3.30 -15.48 6.39
C ASN A 68 3.34 -14.07 5.78
N GLU A 69 2.29 -13.26 5.98
CA GLU A 69 2.18 -11.91 5.39
C GLU A 69 3.42 -11.05 5.61
N VAL A 70 3.99 -11.10 6.82
CA VAL A 70 5.17 -10.32 7.20
C VAL A 70 6.36 -10.63 6.30
N THR A 71 6.62 -11.92 6.06
CA THR A 71 7.72 -12.38 5.22
C THR A 71 7.50 -12.00 3.77
N ILE A 72 6.28 -12.23 3.25
CA ILE A 72 5.91 -11.92 1.87
C ILE A 72 6.08 -10.41 1.62
N ILE A 73 5.57 -9.57 2.51
CA ILE A 73 5.65 -8.11 2.37
C ILE A 73 7.10 -7.62 2.43
N LYS A 74 7.92 -8.11 3.38
CA LYS A 74 9.35 -7.77 3.43
C LYS A 74 10.05 -8.15 2.13
N ASN A 75 9.74 -9.32 1.58
CA ASN A 75 10.32 -9.78 0.31
C ASN A 75 9.91 -8.93 -0.88
N LEU A 76 8.64 -8.55 -0.98
CA LEU A 76 8.14 -7.66 -2.04
C LEU A 76 8.77 -6.27 -1.94
N LEU A 77 8.86 -5.70 -0.74
CA LEU A 77 9.51 -4.42 -0.50
C LEU A 77 11.01 -4.48 -0.85
N ASN A 78 11.72 -5.55 -0.51
CA ASN A 78 13.11 -5.79 -0.93
C ASN A 78 13.27 -5.80 -2.46
N LYS A 79 12.25 -6.25 -3.18
CA LYS A 79 12.19 -6.22 -4.65
C LYS A 79 11.63 -4.90 -5.21
N ASN A 80 11.51 -3.86 -4.37
CA ASN A 80 10.99 -2.55 -4.71
C ASN A 80 9.54 -2.57 -5.24
N LEU A 81 8.77 -3.61 -4.88
CA LEU A 81 7.33 -3.71 -5.14
C LEU A 81 6.57 -3.22 -3.91
N HIS A 82 5.88 -2.09 -4.04
CA HIS A 82 5.28 -1.41 -2.88
C HIS A 82 3.88 -0.85 -3.13
N SER A 83 3.25 -1.20 -4.26
CA SER A 83 1.90 -0.75 -4.61
C SER A 83 1.20 -1.67 -5.62
N ALA A 84 -0.14 -1.67 -5.56
CA ALA A 84 -1.00 -2.35 -6.54
C ALA A 84 -0.72 -1.90 -7.99
N VAL A 85 -0.47 -0.61 -8.20
CA VAL A 85 -0.24 -0.05 -9.54
C VAL A 85 1.02 -0.62 -10.18
N GLN A 86 2.12 -0.71 -9.41
CA GLN A 86 3.36 -1.33 -9.88
C GLN A 86 3.15 -2.80 -10.21
N ILE A 87 2.56 -3.56 -9.30
CA ILE A 87 2.33 -5.00 -9.50
C ILE A 87 1.47 -5.23 -10.75
N ALA A 88 0.36 -4.49 -10.88
CA ALA A 88 -0.54 -4.63 -12.02
C ALA A 88 0.10 -4.18 -13.36
N SER A 89 1.12 -3.33 -13.32
CA SER A 89 1.88 -2.91 -14.53
C SER A 89 2.77 -4.01 -15.11
N ILE A 90 3.11 -5.02 -14.30
CA ILE A 90 3.90 -6.17 -14.73
C ILE A 90 2.97 -7.16 -15.45
N PRO A 91 3.35 -7.72 -16.62
CA PRO A 91 2.57 -8.77 -17.26
C PRO A 91 2.40 -9.98 -16.33
N LYS A 92 1.17 -10.52 -16.20
CA LYS A 92 0.85 -11.61 -15.25
C LYS A 92 1.84 -12.77 -15.29
N LYS A 93 2.16 -13.27 -16.49
CA LYS A 93 3.10 -14.39 -16.68
C LYS A 93 4.50 -14.04 -16.12
N HIS A 94 4.94 -12.81 -16.31
CA HIS A 94 6.22 -12.32 -15.80
C HIS A 94 6.18 -12.19 -14.27
N PHE A 95 5.11 -11.60 -13.72
CA PHE A 95 4.94 -11.46 -12.28
C PHE A 95 4.98 -12.82 -11.56
N LEU A 96 4.22 -13.80 -12.06
CA LEU A 96 4.17 -15.14 -11.47
C LEU A 96 5.50 -15.88 -11.60
N LYS A 97 6.18 -15.74 -12.75
CA LYS A 97 7.49 -16.37 -12.97
C LYS A 97 8.56 -15.79 -12.07
N GLU A 98 8.62 -14.46 -11.96
CA GLU A 98 9.70 -13.77 -11.26
C GLU A 98 9.47 -13.68 -9.75
N TYR A 99 8.23 -13.44 -9.31
CA TYR A 99 7.91 -13.17 -7.91
C TYR A 99 7.05 -14.25 -7.24
N GLY A 100 6.54 -15.23 -7.99
CA GLY A 100 5.68 -16.29 -7.42
C GLY A 100 6.35 -17.09 -6.30
N HIS A 101 7.67 -17.24 -6.34
CA HIS A 101 8.46 -17.91 -5.30
C HIS A 101 8.54 -17.14 -3.97
N LEU A 102 8.06 -15.89 -3.91
CA LEU A 102 8.02 -15.08 -2.69
C LEU A 102 6.79 -15.35 -1.83
N PHE A 103 5.82 -16.09 -2.37
CA PHE A 103 4.54 -16.42 -1.76
C PHE A 103 4.56 -17.85 -1.22
N ASN A 104 3.54 -18.21 -0.42
CA ASN A 104 3.41 -19.58 0.08
C ASN A 104 3.12 -20.55 -1.07
N ASP A 105 2.29 -20.11 -2.02
CA ASP A 105 1.96 -20.86 -3.23
C ASP A 105 1.65 -19.92 -4.41
N LEU A 106 1.50 -20.51 -5.59
CA LEU A 106 1.23 -19.78 -6.82
C LEU A 106 -0.19 -19.17 -6.85
N GLU A 107 -1.13 -19.74 -6.11
CA GLU A 107 -2.52 -19.26 -6.05
C GLU A 107 -2.61 -17.96 -5.25
N GLU A 108 -1.86 -17.85 -4.15
CA GLU A 108 -1.71 -16.63 -3.36
C GLU A 108 -1.10 -15.49 -4.21
N ALA A 109 -0.03 -15.79 -4.95
CA ALA A 109 0.59 -14.84 -5.88
C ALA A 109 -0.40 -14.38 -6.96
N ASN A 110 -1.17 -15.32 -7.52
CA ASN A 110 -2.18 -15.04 -8.52
C ASN A 110 -3.32 -14.17 -7.97
N THR A 111 -3.78 -14.46 -6.75
CA THR A 111 -4.82 -13.72 -6.06
C THR A 111 -4.38 -12.29 -5.77
N MET A 112 -3.16 -12.11 -5.25
CA MET A 112 -2.60 -10.77 -5.05
C MET A 112 -2.52 -9.98 -6.35
N TYR A 113 -2.13 -10.63 -7.45
CA TYR A 113 -2.08 -9.99 -8.76
C TYR A 113 -3.47 -9.55 -9.25
N GLN A 114 -4.50 -10.38 -9.08
CA GLN A 114 -5.88 -10.03 -9.41
C GLN A 114 -6.38 -8.84 -8.56
N ASN A 115 -6.11 -8.87 -7.25
CA ASN A 115 -6.42 -7.75 -6.35
C ASN A 115 -5.73 -6.46 -6.77
N ALA A 116 -4.46 -6.55 -7.19
CA ALA A 116 -3.71 -5.41 -7.70
C ALA A 116 -4.35 -4.81 -8.97
N GLN A 117 -4.83 -5.66 -9.89
CA GLN A 117 -5.55 -5.20 -11.08
C GLN A 117 -6.86 -4.51 -10.72
N MET A 118 -7.64 -5.09 -9.81
CA MET A 118 -8.89 -4.50 -9.34
C MET A 118 -8.66 -3.11 -8.74
N VAL A 119 -7.68 -2.98 -7.84
CA VAL A 119 -7.33 -1.69 -7.23
C VAL A 119 -6.88 -0.68 -8.28
N ARG A 120 -6.07 -1.08 -9.27
CA ARG A 120 -5.67 -0.18 -10.38
C ARG A 120 -6.89 0.32 -11.16
N SER A 121 -7.85 -0.56 -11.48
CA SER A 121 -9.09 -0.18 -12.16
C SER A 121 -9.93 0.78 -11.33
N GLN A 122 -10.07 0.54 -10.03
CA GLN A 122 -10.78 1.45 -9.12
C GLN A 122 -10.13 2.84 -9.06
N ILE A 123 -8.79 2.91 -9.01
CA ILE A 123 -8.04 4.17 -9.05
C ILE A 123 -8.31 4.91 -10.38
N ALA A 124 -8.26 4.21 -11.51
CA ALA A 124 -8.52 4.79 -12.82
C ALA A 124 -9.94 5.39 -12.91
N VAL A 125 -10.96 4.64 -12.48
CA VAL A 125 -12.36 5.11 -12.45
C VAL A 125 -12.50 6.33 -11.53
N LYS A 126 -11.89 6.31 -10.34
CA LYS A 126 -11.93 7.45 -9.41
C LYS A 126 -11.29 8.69 -10.04
N TYR A 127 -10.14 8.53 -10.70
CA TYR A 127 -9.47 9.62 -11.40
C TYR A 127 -10.33 10.19 -12.54
N MET A 128 -10.94 9.32 -13.37
CA MET A 128 -11.85 9.74 -14.44
C MET A 128 -13.04 10.55 -13.89
N ARG A 129 -13.68 10.08 -12.82
CA ARG A 129 -14.79 10.80 -12.16
C ARG A 129 -14.36 12.17 -11.64
N LEU A 130 -13.18 12.26 -11.02
CA LEU A 130 -12.65 13.55 -10.55
C LEU A 130 -12.43 14.52 -11.71
N LYS A 131 -11.85 14.04 -12.82
CA LYS A 131 -11.60 14.85 -14.01
C LYS A 131 -12.91 15.34 -14.64
N GLN A 132 -13.88 14.46 -14.85
CA GLN A 132 -15.20 14.79 -15.41
C GLN A 132 -15.95 15.81 -14.52
N ASN A 133 -15.93 15.62 -13.20
CA ASN A 133 -16.57 16.56 -12.27
C ASN A 133 -15.90 17.96 -12.25
N GLN A 134 -14.70 18.09 -12.80
CA GLN A 134 -14.01 19.36 -12.93
C GLN A 134 -14.24 20.04 -14.29
N GLU A 135 -14.96 19.41 -15.21
CA GLU A 135 -15.23 19.96 -16.54
C GLU A 135 -16.14 21.20 -16.45
N PRO A 136 -15.89 22.23 -17.31
CA PRO A 136 -16.58 23.52 -17.20
C PRO A 136 -18.10 23.41 -17.26
N HIS A 137 -18.62 22.50 -18.08
CA HIS A 137 -20.06 22.31 -18.26
C HIS A 137 -20.73 21.67 -17.03
N ILE A 138 -20.06 20.75 -16.33
CA ILE A 138 -20.57 20.17 -15.08
C ILE A 138 -20.56 21.23 -13.97
N LYS A 139 -19.51 22.07 -13.89
CA LYS A 139 -19.45 23.18 -12.93
C LYS A 139 -20.57 24.20 -13.18
N ALA A 140 -20.78 24.61 -14.44
CA ALA A 140 -21.83 25.58 -14.80
C ALA A 140 -23.24 25.09 -14.44
N THR A 141 -23.52 23.79 -14.62
CA THR A 141 -24.82 23.20 -14.26
C THR A 141 -25.04 23.14 -12.74
N ARG A 142 -24.00 22.90 -11.94
CA ARG A 142 -24.10 22.95 -10.46
C ARG A 142 -24.42 24.36 -9.95
N PHE A 143 -23.86 25.41 -10.56
CA PHE A 143 -24.16 26.79 -10.19
C PHE A 143 -25.60 27.22 -10.54
N ARG A 144 -26.19 26.66 -11.61
CA ARG A 144 -27.59 26.96 -11.99
C ARG A 144 -28.66 26.33 -11.10
N GLN A 145 -28.33 25.27 -10.36
CA GLN A 145 -29.29 24.59 -9.46
C GLN A 145 -29.33 25.17 -8.04
N GLN A 146 -28.50 26.17 -7.75
CA GLN A 146 -28.42 26.84 -6.45
C GLN A 146 -29.02 28.26 -6.46
N ILE A 147 -29.74 28.62 -7.54
CA ILE A 147 -30.44 29.90 -7.71
C ILE A 147 -31.93 29.61 -7.79
#